data_AF-A0A946C1N3-F1
#
_entry.id   AF-A0A946C1N3-F1
#
_cell.length_a   1.000
_cell.length_b   1.000
_cell.length_c   1.000
_cell.angle_alpha   90.00
_cell.angle_beta   90.00
_cell.angle_gamma   90.00
#
_symmetry.space_group_name_H-M   'P 1'
#
loop_
_entity.id
_entity.type
_entity.pdbx_description
1 polymer ?
#
loop_
_entity_poly.entity_id
_entity_poly.type
_entity_poly.pdbx_seq_one_letter_code
_entity_poly.pdbx_strand_id
1 'polypeptide(L)' 'MICIQVDIPQSVCDIDDELKAIYHSKDTVCIWIFKTRDDRNKFVDDTAGMLKSERENHYEEHFA' A
#
# COMPACT_ATOMS: atom_id res chain seq x y z
N MET A 1 3.44 -4.76 -16.50
CA MET A 1 2.22 -5.25 -15.84
C MET A 1 2.41 -6.73 -15.56
N ILE A 2 2.44 -7.12 -14.28
CA ILE A 2 2.43 -8.52 -13.86
C ILE A 2 1.04 -8.77 -13.28
N CYS A 3 0.38 -9.84 -13.70
CA CYS A 3 -0.95 -10.21 -13.22
C CYS A 3 -0.84 -11.53 -12.46
N ILE A 4 -1.34 -11.55 -11.22
CA ILE A 4 -1.47 -12.74 -10.40
C ILE A 4 -2.97 -13.00 -10.27
N GLN A 5 -3.45 -14.13 -10.77
CA GLN A 5 -4.87 -14.48 -10.70
C GLN A 5 -5.20 -14.96 -9.28
N VAL A 6 -6.09 -14.23 -8.61
CA VAL A 6 -6.60 -14.50 -7.27
C VAL A 6 -8.03 -13.95 -7.13
N ASP A 7 -8.79 -14.46 -6.16
CA ASP A 7 -10.07 -13.87 -5.79
C ASP A 7 -9.81 -12.61 -4.93
N ILE A 8 -10.04 -11.43 -5.51
CA ILE A 8 -9.85 -10.14 -4.82
C ILE A 8 -11.16 -9.73 -4.14
N PRO A 9 -11.17 -9.39 -2.83
CA PRO A 9 -12.36 -8.91 -2.15
C PRO A 9 -12.92 -7.63 -2.80
N GLN A 10 -14.25 -7.55 -2.95
CA GLN A 10 -14.90 -6.38 -3.55
C GLN A 10 -14.55 -5.07 -2.82
N SER A 11 -14.40 -5.10 -1.50
CA SER A 11 -14.00 -3.93 -0.71
C SER A 11 -12.61 -3.38 -1.09
N VAL A 12 -11.72 -4.21 -1.62
CA VAL A 12 -10.42 -3.77 -2.15
C VAL A 12 -10.59 -3.15 -3.53
N CYS A 13 -11.46 -3.73 -4.36
CA CYS A 13 -11.79 -3.22 -5.69
C CYS A 13 -12.49 -1.86 -5.65
N ASP A 14 -13.28 -1.60 -4.60
CA ASP A 14 -14.07 -0.37 -4.46
C ASP A 14 -13.21 0.86 -4.07
N ILE A 15 -12.00 0.64 -3.56
CA ILE A 15 -11.06 1.71 -3.24
C ILE A 15 -10.46 2.22 -4.57
N ASP A 16 -10.21 3.53 -4.70
CA ASP A 16 -9.51 4.09 -5.85
C ASP A 16 -8.04 3.61 -5.89
N ASP A 17 -7.56 3.14 -7.05
CA ASP A 17 -6.19 2.65 -7.22
C ASP A 17 -5.13 3.76 -7.02
N GLU A 18 -5.47 5.03 -7.27
CA GLU A 18 -4.59 6.16 -6.98
C GLU A 18 -4.37 6.38 -5.47
N LEU A 19 -5.24 5.80 -4.64
CA LEU A 19 -5.19 5.87 -3.18
C LEU A 19 -4.57 4.63 -2.55
N LYS A 20 -4.03 3.70 -3.35
CA LYS A 20 -3.36 2.49 -2.85
C LYS A 20 -1.85 2.55 -3.06
N ALA A 21 -1.11 2.01 -2.12
CA ALA A 21 0.27 1.56 -2.34
C ALA A 21 0.34 0.04 -2.10
N ILE A 22 0.84 -0.69 -3.11
CA ILE A 22 0.87 -2.15 -3.12
C ILE A 22 2.30 -2.63 -2.87
N TYR A 23 2.45 -3.51 -1.89
CA TYR A 23 3.69 -4.20 -1.56
C TYR A 23 3.45 -5.70 -1.50
N HIS A 24 4.47 -6.50 -1.74
CA HIS A 24 4.36 -7.95 -1.64
C HIS A 24 5.56 -8.56 -0.92
N SER A 25 5.32 -9.65 -0.20
CA SER A 25 6.35 -10.57 0.30
C SER A 25 6.31 -11.86 -0.51
N LYS A 26 6.92 -12.93 0.01
CA LYS A 26 6.86 -14.27 -0.56
C LYS A 26 5.43 -14.83 -0.64
N ASP A 27 4.59 -14.44 0.31
CA ASP A 27 3.32 -15.09 0.63
C ASP A 27 2.18 -14.10 0.91
N THR A 28 2.44 -12.80 0.90
CA THR A 28 1.42 -11.78 1.18
C THR A 28 1.47 -10.65 0.18
N VAL A 29 0.32 -10.05 -0.10
CA VAL A 29 0.18 -8.73 -0.71
C VAL A 29 -0.35 -7.80 0.37
N CYS A 30 0.37 -6.72 0.63
CA CYS A 30 -0.01 -5.67 1.57
C CYS A 30 -0.51 -4.46 0.75
N ILE A 31 -1.65 -3.91 1.16
CA ILE A 31 -2.24 -2.73 0.52
C ILE A 31 -2.39 -1.66 1.59
N TRP A 32 -1.68 -0.55 1.40
CA TRP A 32 -1.85 0.66 2.20
C TRP A 32 -2.84 1.58 1.50
N ILE A 33 -3.75 2.19 2.26
CA ILE A 33 -4.85 3.01 1.73
C ILE A 33 -4.69 4.44 2.23
N PHE A 34 -4.80 5.42 1.35
CA PHE A 34 -4.55 6.83 1.69
C PHE A 34 -5.79 7.69 1.45
N LYS A 35 -5.88 8.81 2.17
CA LYS A 35 -6.95 9.80 1.98
C LYS A 35 -6.76 10.60 0.70
N THR A 36 -5.51 10.83 0.32
CA THR A 36 -5.16 11.59 -0.89
C THR A 36 -4.03 10.91 -1.66
N ARG A 37 -3.95 11.22 -2.95
CA ARG A 37 -2.85 10.79 -3.82
C ARG A 37 -1.50 11.36 -3.37
N ASP A 38 -1.50 12.58 -2.83
CA ASP A 38 -0.28 13.22 -2.34
C ASP A 38 0.27 12.51 -1.10
N ASP A 39 -0.60 12.09 -0.17
CA ASP A 39 -0.22 11.26 0.97
C ASP A 39 0.36 9.91 0.52
N ARG A 40 -0.31 9.25 -0.43
CA ARG A 40 0.20 7.99 -1.03
C ARG A 40 1.60 8.19 -1.60
N ASN A 41 1.80 9.24 -2.38
CA ASN A 41 3.10 9.52 -3.02
C ASN A 41 4.17 9.83 -1.95
N LYS A 42 3.84 10.66 -0.97
CA LYS A 42 4.73 10.98 0.14
C LYS A 42 5.16 9.74 0.91
N PHE A 43 4.22 8.84 1.22
CA PHE A 43 4.54 7.58 1.89
C PHE A 43 5.51 6.72 1.07
N VAL A 44 5.30 6.61 -0.25
CA VAL A 44 6.18 5.83 -1.13
C VAL A 44 7.60 6.41 -1.13
N ASP A 45 7.73 7.74 -1.21
CA ASP A 45 9.01 8.45 -1.21
C ASP A 45 9.73 8.34 0.14
N ASP A 46 9.04 8.64 1.25
CA ASP A 46 9.60 8.67 2.60
C ASP A 46 10.08 7.28 3.04
N THR A 47 9.43 6.23 2.57
CA THR A 47 9.71 4.86 2.99
C THR A 47 10.63 4.09 2.03
N ALA A 48 11.19 4.74 1.01
CA ALA A 48 12.12 4.10 0.08
C ALA A 48 13.29 3.43 0.83
N GLY A 49 13.54 2.15 0.54
CA GLY A 49 14.61 1.36 1.19
C GLY A 49 14.27 0.80 2.58
N MET A 50 13.16 1.18 3.21
CA MET A 50 12.73 0.65 4.50
C MET A 50 12.23 -0.79 4.41
N LEU A 51 12.46 -1.55 5.49
CA LEU A 51 11.87 -2.87 5.72
C LEU A 51 10.35 -2.76 5.88
N LYS A 52 9.64 -3.87 5.70
CA LYS A 52 8.17 -3.91 5.84
C LYS A 52 7.71 -3.36 7.20
N SER A 53 8.33 -3.79 8.29
CA SER A 53 7.96 -3.35 9.65
C SER A 53 8.18 -1.85 9.87
N GLU A 54 9.23 -1.28 9.27
CA GLU A 54 9.51 0.16 9.35
C GLU A 54 8.48 0.97 8.55
N ARG A 55 8.07 0.47 7.37
CA ARG A 55 6.96 1.02 6.60
C ARG A 55 5.64 0.97 7.37
N GLU A 56 5.37 -0.16 8.03
CA GLU A 56 4.19 -0.36 8.88
C GLU A 56 4.14 0.72 9.97
N ASN A 57 5.24 0.90 10.72
CA ASN A 57 5.33 1.92 11.75
C ASN A 57 5.18 3.35 11.19
N HIS A 58 5.85 3.67 10.08
CA HIS A 58 5.76 4.99 9.47
C HIS A 58 4.33 5.31 9.00
N TYR A 59 3.61 4.32 8.46
CA TYR A 59 2.22 4.46 8.06
C TYR A 59 1.33 4.82 9.26
N GLU A 60 1.41 4.03 10.33
CA GLU A 60 0.60 4.23 11.54
C GLU A 60 0.86 5.59 12.20
N GLU A 61 2.11 6.07 12.17
CA GLU A 61 2.47 7.36 12.78
C GLU A 61 1.98 8.59 11.99
N HIS A 62 1.82 8.48 10.67
CA HIS A 62 1.63 9.66 9.80
C HIS A 62 0.32 9.65 8.98
N PHE A 63 -0.27 8.49 8.72
CA PHE A 63 -1.34 8.34 7.73
C PHE A 63 -2.59 7.59 8.24
N ALA A 64 -2.49 6.80 9.31
CA ALA A 64 -3.61 6.08 9.92
C ALA A 64 -4.70 7.00 10.51
#